data_AF-A0AAV3PVJ0-F1
#
_entry.id   AF-A0AAV3PVJ0-F1
#
_cell.length_a   1.000
_cell.length_b   1.000
_cell.length_c   1.000
_cell.angle_alpha   90.00
_cell.angle_beta   90.00
_cell.angle_gamma   90.00
#
_symmetry.space_group_name_H-M   'P 1'
#
loop_
_entity.id
_entity.type
_entity.pdbx_description
1 polymer ?
#
loop_
_entity_poly.entity_id
_entity_poly.type
_entity_poly.pdbx_seq_one_letter_code
_entity_poly.pdbx_strand_id
1 'polypeptide(L)'
;MNVEVATMHLEGDALNLYAWINGEDEILLWEELVKVFQENYGPPEFQNPNEFPCALKQTGTIIEYCQEFARLVARVKDWQDHCLLGVFLIGLKDELKTEVRIHKPRTVFKAASLALDERQQRKDKGLYYRCRAPFSPGHRCKSTLSIMEYRDNTNNVILEAADEEAWLYEQETANDNATTIPSLSP
;
A
#
# COMPACT_ATOMS: atom_id res chain seq x y z
N MET A 1 -7.69 -35.58 -14.48
CA MET A 1 -7.24 -36.17 -13.19
C MET A 1 -8.47 -36.25 -12.30
N ASN A 2 -8.62 -37.26 -11.42
CA ASN A 2 -9.84 -37.37 -10.59
C ASN A 2 -9.72 -36.47 -9.35
N VAL A 3 -10.73 -35.63 -9.10
CA VAL A 3 -10.85 -34.75 -7.92
C VAL A 3 -10.72 -35.55 -6.63
N GLU A 4 -11.35 -36.73 -6.53
CA GLU A 4 -11.32 -37.59 -5.35
C GLU A 4 -9.89 -38.02 -4.96
N VAL A 5 -9.06 -38.31 -5.97
CA VAL A 5 -7.66 -38.72 -5.75
C VAL A 5 -6.81 -37.53 -5.30
N ALA A 6 -7.08 -36.34 -5.85
CA ALA A 6 -6.37 -35.13 -5.45
C ALA A 6 -6.74 -34.70 -4.02
N THR A 7 -8.00 -34.83 -3.62
CA THR A 7 -8.49 -34.42 -2.30
C THR A 7 -7.92 -35.24 -1.15
N MET A 8 -7.56 -36.50 -1.42
CA MET A 8 -6.87 -37.36 -0.44
C MET A 8 -5.46 -36.87 -0.06
N HIS A 9 -4.90 -35.94 -0.84
CA HIS A 9 -3.56 -35.40 -0.64
C HIS A 9 -3.56 -33.92 -0.25
N LEU A 10 -4.74 -33.31 -0.04
CA LEU A 10 -4.83 -31.95 0.49
C LEU A 10 -4.62 -31.96 2.00
N GLU A 11 -3.78 -31.05 2.49
CA GLU A 11 -3.47 -30.89 3.91
C GLU A 11 -3.50 -29.40 4.29
N GLY A 12 -3.76 -29.10 5.57
CA GLY A 12 -3.72 -27.73 6.09
C GLY A 12 -4.73 -26.80 5.40
N ASP A 13 -4.30 -25.58 5.06
CA ASP A 13 -5.16 -24.55 4.49
C ASP A 13 -5.79 -24.96 3.15
N ALA A 14 -5.08 -25.77 2.36
CA ALA A 14 -5.58 -26.32 1.11
C ALA A 14 -6.81 -27.22 1.31
N LEU A 15 -6.81 -28.03 2.38
CA LEU A 15 -7.96 -28.87 2.73
C LEU A 15 -9.13 -28.03 3.26
N ASN A 16 -8.84 -26.97 4.02
CA ASN A 16 -9.86 -26.04 4.51
C ASN A 16 -10.55 -25.30 3.35
N LEU A 17 -9.79 -24.84 2.36
CA LEU A 17 -10.33 -24.20 1.15
C LEU A 17 -11.25 -25.18 0.38
N TYR A 18 -10.80 -26.42 0.18
CA TYR A 18 -11.62 -27.43 -0.49
C TYR A 18 -12.93 -27.72 0.27
N ALA A 19 -12.86 -27.86 1.59
CA ALA A 19 -14.04 -28.13 2.42
C ALA A 19 -15.05 -26.97 2.41
N TRP A 20 -14.57 -25.72 2.37
CA TRP A 20 -15.43 -24.54 2.25
C TRP A 20 -16.18 -24.51 0.91
N ILE A 21 -15.48 -24.75 -0.20
CA ILE A 21 -16.06 -24.61 -1.53
C ILE A 21 -16.99 -25.78 -1.86
N ASN A 22 -16.59 -27.00 -1.50
CA ASN A 22 -17.42 -28.20 -1.68
C ASN A 22 -18.63 -28.23 -0.72
N GLY A 23 -18.69 -27.33 0.26
CA GLY A 23 -19.83 -27.16 1.17
C GLY A 23 -20.92 -26.23 0.63
N GLU A 24 -20.63 -25.40 -0.38
CA GLU A 24 -21.59 -24.48 -1.01
C GLU A 24 -22.05 -24.96 -2.40
N ASP A 25 -21.17 -25.58 -3.19
CA ASP A 25 -21.49 -26.24 -4.47
C ASP A 25 -20.57 -27.48 -4.63
N GLU A 26 -21.12 -28.63 -5.05
CA GLU A 26 -20.33 -29.84 -5.25
C GLU A 26 -19.35 -29.63 -6.42
N ILE A 27 -18.04 -29.60 -6.17
CA ILE A 27 -17.03 -29.42 -7.23
C ILE A 27 -16.88 -30.75 -7.98
N LEU A 28 -17.51 -30.85 -9.15
CA LEU A 28 -17.56 -32.08 -9.93
C LEU A 28 -16.42 -32.21 -10.95
N LEU A 29 -15.76 -31.09 -11.31
CA LEU A 29 -14.78 -31.05 -12.39
C LEU A 29 -13.38 -30.67 -11.89
N TRP A 30 -12.37 -31.39 -12.40
CA TRP A 30 -10.96 -31.15 -12.09
C TRP A 30 -10.51 -29.73 -12.46
N GLU A 31 -11.05 -29.20 -13.56
CA GLU A 31 -10.75 -27.87 -14.06
C GLU A 31 -11.21 -26.77 -13.10
N GLU A 32 -12.34 -26.97 -12.41
CA GLU A 32 -12.87 -26.04 -11.42
C GLU A 32 -12.02 -26.05 -10.15
N LEU A 33 -11.64 -27.24 -9.69
CA LEU A 33 -10.72 -27.40 -8.55
C LEU A 33 -9.37 -26.71 -8.82
N VAL A 34 -8.77 -26.95 -9.99
CA VAL A 34 -7.50 -26.34 -10.38
C VAL A 34 -7.62 -24.82 -10.42
N LYS A 35 -8.71 -24.29 -10.99
CA LYS A 35 -8.95 -22.85 -11.07
C LYS A 35 -9.01 -22.20 -9.68
N VAL A 36 -9.80 -22.77 -8.77
CA VAL A 36 -9.90 -22.31 -7.37
C VAL A 36 -8.55 -22.29 -6.68
N PHE A 37 -7.76 -23.36 -6.83
CA PHE A 37 -6.44 -23.45 -6.22
C PHE A 37 -5.45 -22.48 -6.85
N GLN A 38 -5.55 -22.25 -8.16
CA GLN A 38 -4.78 -21.22 -8.85
C GLN A 38 -5.14 -19.81 -8.39
N GLU A 39 -6.43 -19.55 -8.12
CA GLU A 39 -6.90 -18.25 -7.63
C GLU A 39 -6.47 -17.97 -6.19
N ASN A 40 -6.33 -18.99 -5.34
CA ASN A 40 -6.00 -18.84 -3.91
C ASN A 40 -4.51 -19.07 -3.58
N TYR A 41 -3.87 -20.02 -4.26
CA TYR A 41 -2.48 -20.45 -4.00
C TYR A 41 -1.58 -20.38 -5.23
N GLY A 42 -2.13 -20.07 -6.40
CA GLY A 42 -1.34 -19.93 -7.62
C GLY A 42 -0.40 -18.72 -7.56
N PRO A 43 0.58 -18.65 -8.47
CA PRO A 43 1.38 -17.45 -8.66
C PRO A 43 0.51 -16.19 -8.86
N PRO A 44 1.02 -14.98 -8.60
CA PRO A 44 0.21 -13.76 -8.64
C PRO A 44 -0.59 -13.58 -9.92
N GLU A 45 -0.10 -14.06 -11.06
CA GLU A 45 -0.78 -14.04 -12.37
C GLU A 45 -2.07 -14.87 -12.44
N PHE A 46 -2.27 -15.81 -11.52
CA PHE A 46 -3.47 -16.65 -11.40
C PHE A 46 -4.40 -16.23 -10.27
N GLN A 47 -3.91 -15.47 -9.29
CA GLN A 47 -4.70 -14.97 -8.17
C GLN A 47 -5.69 -13.89 -8.63
N ASN A 48 -6.84 -13.80 -7.95
CA ASN A 48 -7.92 -12.88 -8.31
C ASN A 48 -7.40 -11.42 -8.38
N PRO A 49 -7.28 -10.83 -9.60
CA PRO A 49 -6.69 -9.50 -9.75
C PRO A 49 -7.48 -8.42 -9.02
N ASN A 50 -8.75 -8.69 -8.69
CA ASN A 50 -9.66 -7.77 -8.02
C ASN A 50 -9.40 -7.66 -6.50
N GLU A 51 -8.83 -8.67 -5.85
CA GLU A 51 -8.62 -8.66 -4.40
C GLU A 51 -7.42 -7.79 -4.00
N PHE A 52 -6.38 -7.75 -4.83
CA PHE A 52 -5.16 -7.01 -4.52
C PHE A 52 -5.35 -5.50 -4.39
N PRO A 53 -6.07 -4.79 -5.30
CA PRO A 53 -6.33 -3.37 -5.10
C PRO A 53 -7.08 -3.11 -3.79
N CYS A 54 -8.08 -3.92 -3.44
CA CYS A 54 -8.88 -3.76 -2.23
C CYS A 54 -8.04 -3.87 -0.94
N ALA A 55 -7.05 -4.76 -0.94
CA ALA A 55 -6.15 -4.95 0.19
C ALA A 55 -5.02 -3.92 0.26
N LEU A 56 -4.76 -3.15 -0.81
CA LEU A 56 -3.61 -2.24 -0.89
C LEU A 56 -3.73 -1.09 0.14
N LYS A 57 -2.73 -1.00 1.02
CA LYS A 57 -2.54 0.09 1.99
C LYS A 57 -1.24 0.84 1.72
N GLN A 58 -1.26 2.15 1.90
CA GLN A 58 -0.08 2.99 1.85
C GLN A 58 0.76 2.78 3.12
N THR A 59 1.87 2.07 2.99
CA THR A 59 2.86 1.87 4.06
C THR A 59 4.04 2.84 3.94
N GLY A 60 4.52 3.08 2.72
CA GLY A 60 5.62 4.01 2.41
C GLY A 60 5.17 5.40 1.95
N THR A 61 5.89 5.95 0.97
CA THR A 61 5.59 7.24 0.34
C THR A 61 4.29 7.18 -0.46
N ILE A 62 3.73 8.36 -0.73
CA ILE A 62 2.60 8.48 -1.66
C ILE A 62 3.01 8.10 -3.11
N ILE A 63 4.28 8.27 -3.48
CA ILE A 63 4.77 7.97 -4.83
C ILE A 63 4.77 6.46 -5.05
N GLU A 64 5.34 5.69 -4.12
CA GLU A 64 5.37 4.23 -4.17
C GLU A 64 3.96 3.66 -4.15
N TYR A 65 3.08 4.21 -3.31
CA TYR A 65 1.67 3.81 -3.29
C TYR A 65 0.97 4.03 -4.63
N CYS A 66 1.17 5.19 -5.26
CA CYS A 66 0.59 5.46 -6.58
C CYS A 66 1.13 4.51 -7.66
N GLN A 67 2.43 4.20 -7.63
CA GLN A 67 3.06 3.25 -8.57
C GLN A 67 2.48 1.84 -8.39
N GLU A 68 2.37 1.39 -7.16
CA GLU A 68 1.85 0.06 -6.85
C GLU A 68 0.35 -0.04 -7.17
N PHE A 69 -0.42 1.00 -6.86
CA PHE A 69 -1.83 1.08 -7.24
C PHE A 69 -2.01 0.99 -8.77
N ALA A 70 -1.19 1.73 -9.54
CA ALA A 70 -1.23 1.67 -11.00
C ALA A 70 -0.86 0.27 -11.53
N ARG A 71 0.16 -0.37 -10.94
CA ARG A 71 0.57 -1.74 -11.28
C ARG A 71 -0.55 -2.76 -11.04
N LEU A 72 -1.28 -2.65 -9.94
CA LEU A 72 -2.39 -3.54 -9.60
C LEU A 72 -3.61 -3.29 -10.50
N VAL A 73 -4.01 -2.04 -10.69
CA VAL A 73 -5.18 -1.69 -11.51
C VAL A 73 -4.98 -2.02 -12.98
N ALA A 74 -3.74 -1.97 -13.50
CA ALA A 74 -3.44 -2.39 -14.87
C ALA A 74 -3.78 -3.87 -15.16
N ARG A 75 -3.92 -4.70 -14.11
CA ARG A 75 -4.23 -6.14 -14.21
C ARG A 75 -5.73 -6.44 -14.07
N VAL A 76 -6.50 -5.44 -13.64
CA VAL A 76 -7.93 -5.56 -13.35
C VAL A 76 -8.73 -5.25 -14.61
N LYS A 77 -9.78 -6.03 -14.86
CA LYS A 77 -10.75 -5.77 -15.94
C LYS A 77 -12.10 -5.39 -15.33
N ASP A 78 -12.86 -4.57 -16.05
CA ASP A 78 -14.27 -4.27 -15.77
C ASP A 78 -14.59 -3.53 -14.45
N TRP A 79 -13.60 -2.86 -13.85
CA TRP A 79 -13.86 -2.00 -12.70
C TRP A 79 -14.37 -0.62 -13.10
N GLN A 80 -15.38 -0.15 -12.38
CA GLN A 80 -15.87 1.22 -12.53
C GLN A 80 -14.93 2.21 -11.84
N ASP A 81 -14.72 3.38 -12.45
CA ASP A 81 -13.84 4.45 -11.95
C ASP A 81 -14.14 4.85 -10.49
N HIS A 82 -15.41 4.82 -10.10
CA HIS A 82 -15.83 5.17 -8.75
C HIS A 82 -15.40 4.12 -7.71
N CYS A 83 -15.32 2.84 -8.10
CA CYS A 83 -14.77 1.76 -7.26
C CYS A 83 -13.27 1.94 -7.09
N LEU A 84 -12.55 2.20 -8.19
CA LEU A 84 -11.10 2.46 -8.17
C LEU A 84 -10.77 3.66 -7.28
N LEU A 85 -11.54 4.73 -7.40
CA LEU A 85 -11.40 5.91 -6.53
C LEU A 85 -11.68 5.57 -5.06
N GLY A 86 -12.72 4.81 -4.76
CA GLY A 86 -13.05 4.39 -3.40
C GLY A 86 -11.91 3.60 -2.76
N VAL A 87 -11.38 2.62 -3.48
CA VAL A 87 -10.26 1.77 -3.04
C VAL A 87 -8.99 2.60 -2.84
N PHE A 88 -8.65 3.48 -3.79
CA PHE A 88 -7.51 4.39 -3.67
C PHE A 88 -7.61 5.24 -2.40
N LEU A 89 -8.78 5.86 -2.16
CA LEU A 89 -8.98 6.72 -1.00
C LEU A 89 -8.92 5.94 0.32
N ILE A 90 -9.42 4.69 0.36
CA ILE A 90 -9.38 3.83 1.56
C ILE A 90 -7.94 3.36 1.86
N GLY A 91 -7.11 3.17 0.83
CA GLY A 91 -5.74 2.72 0.97
C GLY A 91 -4.75 3.80 1.43
N LEU A 92 -5.05 5.09 1.26
CA LEU A 92 -4.19 6.19 1.72
C LEU A 92 -3.98 6.19 3.25
N LYS A 93 -2.82 6.70 3.69
CA LYS A 93 -2.56 7.04 5.10
C LYS A 93 -3.58 8.07 5.58
N ASP A 94 -4.06 7.95 6.81
CA ASP A 94 -5.17 8.77 7.33
C ASP A 94 -4.87 10.27 7.30
N GLU A 95 -3.61 10.65 7.54
CA GLU A 95 -3.13 12.03 7.48
C GLU A 95 -3.24 12.68 6.09
N LEU A 96 -3.20 11.89 5.01
CA LEU A 96 -3.37 12.34 3.62
C LEU A 96 -4.82 12.15 3.18
N LYS A 97 -5.42 11.02 3.52
CA LYS A 97 -6.83 10.68 3.23
C LYS A 97 -7.77 11.79 3.63
N THR A 98 -7.60 12.34 4.84
CA THR A 98 -8.45 13.41 5.36
C THR A 98 -8.38 14.66 4.48
N GLU A 99 -7.17 15.10 4.13
CA GLU A 99 -6.96 16.29 3.29
C GLU A 99 -7.49 16.09 1.88
N VAL A 100 -7.18 14.95 1.26
CA VAL A 100 -7.63 14.62 -0.08
C VAL A 100 -9.16 14.60 -0.15
N ARG A 101 -9.85 14.05 0.86
CA ARG A 101 -11.32 13.95 0.87
C ARG A 101 -12.02 15.31 0.96
N ILE A 102 -11.41 16.31 1.61
CA ILE A 102 -11.99 17.68 1.70
C ILE A 102 -12.20 18.27 0.31
N HIS A 103 -11.31 17.96 -0.64
CA HIS A 103 -11.39 18.44 -2.02
C HIS A 103 -12.35 17.65 -2.91
N LYS A 104 -13.00 16.59 -2.40
CA LYS A 104 -13.99 15.76 -3.12
C LYS A 104 -13.52 15.37 -4.53
N PRO A 105 -12.37 14.67 -4.66
CA PRO A 105 -11.89 14.23 -5.97
C PRO A 105 -12.91 13.33 -6.65
N ARG A 106 -12.97 13.40 -7.98
CA ARG A 106 -13.86 12.56 -8.82
C ARG A 106 -13.12 11.50 -9.61
N THR A 107 -11.79 11.50 -9.56
CA THR A 107 -10.93 10.55 -10.27
C THR A 107 -9.74 10.17 -9.40
N VAL A 108 -9.20 8.97 -9.61
CA VAL A 108 -7.97 8.52 -8.95
C VAL A 108 -6.82 9.50 -9.25
N PHE A 109 -6.69 9.95 -10.49
CA PHE A 109 -5.69 10.95 -10.88
C PHE A 109 -5.78 12.24 -10.05
N LYS A 110 -7.00 12.76 -9.84
CA LYS A 110 -7.16 13.97 -9.03
C LYS A 110 -6.84 13.71 -7.56
N ALA A 111 -7.25 12.56 -7.02
CA ALA A 111 -6.91 12.17 -5.65
C ALA A 111 -5.40 12.02 -5.45
N ALA A 112 -4.69 11.39 -6.40
CA ALA A 112 -3.25 11.22 -6.39
C ALA A 112 -2.51 12.56 -6.47
N SER A 113 -2.93 13.45 -7.38
CA SER A 113 -2.38 14.82 -7.47
C SER A 113 -2.53 15.58 -6.16
N LEU A 114 -3.72 15.56 -5.54
CA LEU A 114 -3.95 16.23 -4.26
C LEU A 114 -3.07 15.66 -3.13
N ALA A 115 -2.89 14.34 -3.10
CA ALA A 115 -2.04 13.68 -2.10
C ALA A 115 -0.55 14.05 -2.28
N LEU A 116 -0.09 14.17 -3.53
CA LEU A 116 1.25 14.62 -3.87
C LEU A 116 1.47 16.10 -3.51
N ASP A 117 0.50 16.96 -3.84
CA ASP A 117 0.54 18.39 -3.51
C ASP A 117 0.61 18.61 -2.00
N GLU A 118 -0.19 17.87 -1.22
CA GLU A 118 -0.17 17.95 0.25
C GLU A 118 1.19 17.52 0.81
N ARG A 119 1.79 16.45 0.25
CA ARG A 119 3.16 16.05 0.62
C ARG A 119 4.15 17.17 0.34
N GLN A 120 4.08 17.79 -0.83
CA GLN A 120 5.00 18.86 -1.20
C GLN A 120 4.84 20.09 -0.29
N GLN A 121 3.60 20.49 0.00
CA GLN A 121 3.33 21.60 0.91
C GLN A 121 3.86 21.36 2.33
N ARG A 122 3.81 20.12 2.82
CA ARG A 122 4.44 19.76 4.10
C ARG A 122 5.96 19.90 4.04
N LYS A 123 6.57 19.45 2.93
CA LYS A 123 8.03 19.61 2.69
C LYS A 123 8.42 21.09 2.69
N ASP A 124 7.70 21.93 1.95
CA ASP A 124 7.99 23.36 1.82
C ASP A 124 7.83 24.12 3.14
N LYS A 125 6.90 23.68 4.00
CA LYS A 125 6.68 24.24 5.34
C LYS A 125 7.60 23.63 6.42
N GLY A 126 8.47 22.69 6.05
CA GLY A 126 9.33 21.98 7.01
C GLY A 126 8.55 21.22 8.08
N LEU A 127 7.45 20.56 7.70
CA LEU A 127 6.58 19.82 8.62
C LEU A 127 6.76 18.32 8.47
N TYR A 128 6.66 17.58 9.59
CA TYR A 128 6.60 16.13 9.57
C TYR A 128 5.38 15.62 8.80
N TYR A 129 5.59 14.60 7.97
CA TYR A 129 4.51 13.99 7.19
C TYR A 129 3.40 13.41 8.07
N ARG A 130 3.73 12.69 9.15
CA ARG A 130 2.73 11.98 9.96
C ARG A 130 1.92 12.91 10.87
N CYS A 131 2.58 13.81 11.60
CA CYS A 131 1.93 14.61 12.64
C CYS A 131 1.88 16.13 12.38
N ARG A 132 2.37 16.61 11.23
CA ARG A 132 2.36 18.03 10.83
C ARG A 132 3.05 18.98 11.81
N ALA A 133 3.83 18.45 12.76
CA ALA A 133 4.63 19.25 13.65
C ALA A 133 5.79 19.88 12.87
N PRO A 134 6.28 21.07 13.29
CA PRO A 134 7.54 21.60 12.79
C PRO A 134 8.65 20.58 12.92
N PHE A 135 9.50 20.52 11.90
CA PHE A 135 10.64 19.63 11.90
C PHE A 135 11.61 19.93 13.04
N SER A 136 12.06 18.90 13.74
CA SER A 136 13.12 19.01 14.75
C SER A 136 13.89 17.69 14.87
N PRO A 137 15.22 17.67 14.67
CA PRO A 137 16.01 16.46 14.82
C PRO A 137 15.70 15.74 16.14
N GLY A 138 15.37 14.44 16.07
CA GLY A 138 14.98 13.64 17.25
C GLY A 138 13.49 13.66 17.62
N HIS A 139 12.62 14.26 16.80
CA HIS A 139 11.18 14.18 17.00
C HIS A 139 10.67 12.73 16.95
N ARG A 140 9.82 12.36 17.92
CA ARG A 140 9.05 11.11 17.90
C ARG A 140 7.57 11.43 17.86
N CYS A 141 6.94 11.32 16.68
CA CYS A 141 5.49 11.46 16.58
C CYS A 141 4.85 10.35 17.45
N LYS A 142 3.96 10.72 18.38
CA LYS A 142 3.12 9.74 19.08
C LYS A 142 2.07 9.22 18.09
N SER A 143 2.38 8.19 17.30
CA SER A 143 1.37 7.57 16.45
C SER A 143 0.39 6.78 17.32
N THR A 144 -0.87 7.18 17.30
CA THR A 144 -1.97 6.30 17.71
C THR A 144 -2.03 5.13 16.72
N LEU A 145 -1.37 4.02 17.07
CA LEU A 145 -1.69 2.64 16.68
C LEU A 145 -0.67 1.71 17.35
N SER A 146 -0.92 1.39 18.61
CA SER A 146 -0.40 0.18 19.23
C SER A 146 -1.18 -0.99 18.64
N ILE A 147 -0.77 -1.53 17.50
CA ILE A 147 -1.27 -2.83 17.07
C ILE A 147 -0.64 -3.85 18.00
N MET A 148 -1.48 -4.47 18.83
CA MET A 148 -1.19 -5.69 19.57
C MET A 148 -0.55 -6.67 18.59
N GLU A 149 0.71 -7.02 18.84
CA GLU A 149 1.54 -7.86 17.96
C GLU A 149 0.81 -9.18 17.63
N TYR A 150 0.14 -9.22 16.48
CA TYR A 150 -0.19 -10.48 15.84
C TYR A 150 1.00 -10.80 14.93
N ARG A 151 1.83 -11.73 15.37
CA ARG A 151 2.90 -12.30 14.55
C ARG A 151 2.23 -13.03 13.38
N ASP A 152 2.26 -12.41 12.22
CA ASP A 152 2.32 -13.16 10.97
C ASP A 152 3.65 -12.88 10.28
N ASN A 153 4.27 -13.99 9.89
CA ASN A 153 5.66 -14.15 9.54
C ASN A 153 5.95 -13.68 8.10
N THR A 154 5.67 -12.41 7.81
CA THR A 154 6.17 -11.73 6.63
C THR A 154 7.01 -10.55 7.10
N ASN A 155 8.30 -10.58 6.79
CA ASN A 155 9.31 -9.57 7.14
C ASN A 155 8.90 -8.14 6.75
N ASN A 156 8.05 -7.50 7.57
CA ASN A 156 7.51 -6.18 7.29
C ASN A 156 7.85 -5.18 8.41
N VAL A 157 9.12 -5.20 8.85
CA VAL A 157 9.63 -4.31 9.92
C VAL A 157 10.75 -3.38 9.43
N ILE A 158 11.19 -3.45 8.16
CA ILE A 158 12.35 -2.66 7.71
C ILE A 158 12.08 -1.95 6.38
N LEU A 159 11.10 -1.04 6.34
CA LEU A 159 11.00 -0.04 5.26
C LEU A 159 10.53 1.36 5.75
N GLU A 160 10.17 1.52 7.03
CA GLU A 160 9.67 2.81 7.56
C GLU A 160 10.80 3.83 7.83
N ALA A 161 12.05 3.38 8.01
CA ALA A 161 13.20 4.25 8.29
C ALA A 161 13.82 4.89 7.02
N ALA A 162 13.59 4.29 5.85
CA ALA A 162 14.24 4.71 4.60
C ALA A 162 13.82 6.11 4.14
N ASP A 163 12.55 6.48 4.37
CA ASP A 163 12.01 7.80 4.01
C ASP A 163 12.50 8.92 4.93
N GLU A 164 12.71 8.63 6.22
CA GLU A 164 13.27 9.60 7.17
C GLU A 164 14.77 9.79 6.94
N GLU A 165 15.53 8.72 6.66
CA GLU A 165 16.97 8.81 6.36
C GLU A 165 17.28 9.54 5.04
N ALA A 166 16.53 9.25 3.97
CA ALA A 166 16.70 9.96 2.69
C ALA A 166 16.42 11.47 2.81
N TRP A 167 15.43 11.84 3.63
CA TRP A 167 15.04 13.23 3.85
C TRP A 167 15.99 13.95 4.83
N LEU A 168 16.53 13.27 5.85
CA LEU A 168 17.62 13.78 6.70
C LEU A 168 18.86 14.10 5.85
N TYR A 169 19.23 13.21 4.92
CA TYR A 169 20.35 13.41 4.01
C TYR A 169 20.14 14.60 3.05
N GLU A 170 18.94 14.76 2.48
CA GLU A 170 18.60 15.92 1.64
C GLU A 170 18.62 17.26 2.40
N GLN A 171 18.25 17.28 3.69
CA GLN A 171 18.30 18.51 4.50
C GLN A 171 19.69 18.86 5.00
N GLU A 172 20.50 17.87 5.41
CA GLU A 172 21.90 18.09 5.81
C GLU A 172 22.72 18.66 4.64
N THR A 173 22.57 18.09 3.44
CA THR A 173 23.22 18.59 2.22
C THR A 173 22.75 19.98 1.78
N ALA A 174 21.50 20.36 2.07
CA ALA A 174 21.00 21.71 1.81
C ALA A 174 21.55 22.76 2.80
N ASN A 175 21.79 22.36 4.06
CA ASN A 175 22.28 23.25 5.11
C ASN A 175 23.80 23.51 5.00
N ASP A 176 24.58 22.51 4.58
CA ASP A 176 26.02 22.65 4.37
C ASP A 176 26.36 23.63 3.23
N ASN A 177 25.48 23.75 2.23
CA ASN A 177 25.65 24.68 1.11
C ASN A 177 25.28 26.13 1.46
N ALA A 178 24.63 26.40 2.60
CA ALA A 178 24.23 27.74 3.02
C ALA A 178 25.32 28.51 3.81
N THR A 179 26.41 27.84 4.21
CA THR A 179 27.43 28.43 5.12
C THR A 179 28.70 28.93 4.42
N THR A 180 28.82 28.82 3.09
CA THR A 180 29.98 29.39 2.36
C THR A 180 29.56 30.53 1.44
N ILE A 181 29.39 31.72 2.00
CA ILE A 181 29.54 32.97 1.24
C ILE A 181 30.91 33.54 1.64
N PRO A 182 31.94 33.55 0.75
CA PRO A 182 33.16 34.29 1.03
C PRO A 182 32.85 35.78 0.96
N SER A 183 33.02 36.49 2.07
CA SER A 183 33.01 37.94 2.09
C SER A 183 34.20 38.47 1.27
N LEU A 184 33.96 38.89 0.04
CA LEU A 184 34.89 39.72 -0.72
C LEU A 184 34.48 41.18 -0.49
N SER A 185 35.24 41.87 0.36
CA SER A 185 35.28 43.34 0.40
C SER A 185 36.54 43.81 -0.34
N PRO A 186 36.46 44.93 -1.08
CA PRO A 186 37.52 45.42 -1.97
C PRO A 186 38.76 45.97 -1.25
#